data_AF-A0A1H3IT27-F1
#
_entry.id   AF-A0A1H3IT27-F1
#
_cell.length_a   1.000
_cell.length_b   1.000
_cell.length_c   1.000
_cell.angle_alpha   90.00
_cell.angle_beta   90.00
_cell.angle_gamma   90.00
#
_symmetry.space_group_name_H-M   'P 1'
#
loop_
_entity.id
_entity.type
_entity.pdbx_description
1 polymer ?
#
loop_
_entity_poly.entity_id
_entity_poly.type
_entity_poly.pdbx_seq_one_letter_code
_entity_poly.pdbx_strand_id
1 'polypeptide(L)'
;MNQKESEFLTKWRESSSITMFFSSIFVVFAITLISMTVSFLAMLFSSGDNGIRYCFFKTIYFEAITNADGDTSLAFGFTGSTFPILFFAGILFMFIFGTYFFAKKLLKYRQHLIETR
;
A
#
# COMPACT_ATOMS: atom_id res chain seq x y z
N MET A 1 -26.51 12.56 29.18
CA MET A 1 -25.09 12.33 29.55
C MET A 1 -24.25 12.80 28.37
N ASN A 2 -23.67 14.00 28.48
CA ASN A 2 -23.07 14.75 27.37
C ASN A 2 -21.71 14.13 27.03
N GLN A 3 -21.69 13.21 26.07
CA GLN A 3 -20.49 12.50 25.67
C GLN A 3 -19.66 13.49 24.84
N LYS A 4 -18.57 14.03 25.41
CA LYS A 4 -17.54 14.77 24.66
C LYS A 4 -17.11 13.88 23.50
N GLU A 5 -17.70 14.09 22.34
CA GLU A 5 -17.24 13.48 21.11
C GLU A 5 -15.80 13.96 20.94
N SER A 6 -14.84 13.04 20.80
CA SER A 6 -13.45 13.44 20.68
C SER A 6 -13.30 14.30 19.43
N GLU A 7 -12.56 15.42 19.51
CA GLU A 7 -12.34 16.33 18.38
C GLU A 7 -11.85 15.60 17.12
N PHE A 8 -11.20 14.45 17.31
CA PHE A 8 -10.82 13.55 16.24
C PHE A 8 -12.01 13.03 15.42
N LEU A 9 -13.08 12.55 16.09
CA LEU A 9 -14.24 11.95 15.42
C LEU A 9 -15.08 12.99 14.68
N THR A 10 -15.23 14.19 15.24
CA THR A 10 -15.93 15.31 14.58
C THR A 10 -15.17 15.74 13.32
N LYS A 11 -13.85 15.90 13.42
CA LYS A 11 -12.99 16.24 12.27
C LYS A 11 -13.02 15.17 11.18
N TRP A 12 -13.02 13.89 11.55
CA TRP A 12 -13.10 12.78 10.60
C TRP A 12 -14.44 12.76 9.84
N ARG A 13 -15.55 13.02 10.55
CA ARG A 13 -16.90 13.11 9.98
C ARG A 13 -17.02 14.25 8.98
N GLU A 14 -16.50 15.42 9.35
CA GLU A 14 -16.58 16.65 8.55
C GLU A 14 -15.59 16.66 7.38
N SER A 15 -14.62 15.73 7.37
CA SER A 15 -13.65 15.64 6.29
C SER A 15 -14.33 15.40 4.93
N SER A 16 -13.87 16.14 3.92
CA SER A 16 -14.35 15.99 2.55
C SER A 16 -13.93 14.64 1.99
N SER A 17 -14.86 13.96 1.31
CA SER A 17 -14.57 12.70 0.64
C SER A 17 -13.47 12.85 -0.43
N ILE A 18 -13.33 14.04 -1.03
CA ILE A 18 -12.30 14.34 -2.01
C ILE A 18 -10.92 14.38 -1.35
N THR A 19 -10.79 15.08 -0.22
CA THR A 19 -9.53 15.13 0.54
C THR A 19 -9.10 13.72 0.95
N MET A 20 -10.03 12.93 1.46
CA MET A 20 -9.73 11.55 1.88
C MET A 20 -9.41 10.61 0.72
N PHE A 21 -9.98 10.84 -0.47
CA PHE A 21 -9.62 10.11 -1.67
C PHE A 21 -8.13 10.33 -2.03
N PHE A 22 -7.69 11.59 -2.11
CA PHE A 22 -6.28 11.91 -2.38
C PHE A 22 -5.34 11.44 -1.27
N SER A 23 -5.73 11.58 0.00
CA SER A 23 -4.95 11.03 1.11
C SER A 23 -4.82 9.51 1.02
N SER A 24 -5.88 8.80 0.62
CA SER A 24 -5.83 7.34 0.44
C SER A 24 -4.87 6.94 -0.67
N ILE A 25 -4.84 7.67 -1.80
CA ILE A 25 -3.86 7.43 -2.87
C ILE A 25 -2.43 7.60 -2.34
N PHE A 26 -2.15 8.67 -1.61
CA PHE A 26 -0.82 8.92 -1.05
C PHE A 26 -0.38 7.83 -0.08
N VAL A 27 -1.29 7.40 0.81
CA VAL A 27 -1.02 6.31 1.76
C VAL A 27 -0.76 4.99 1.04
N VAL A 28 -1.55 4.64 0.01
CA VAL A 28 -1.34 3.43 -0.80
C VAL A 28 0.01 3.46 -1.50
N PHE A 29 0.38 4.61 -2.07
CA PHE A 29 1.67 4.80 -2.71
C PHE A 29 2.82 4.58 -1.72
N ALA A 30 2.74 5.19 -0.54
CA ALA A 30 3.74 5.01 0.51
C ALA A 30 3.86 3.55 0.98
N ILE A 31 2.74 2.88 1.23
CA ILE A 31 2.72 1.45 1.63
C ILE A 31 3.31 0.57 0.53
N THR A 32 3.01 0.87 -0.74
CA THR A 32 3.54 0.11 -1.88
C THR A 32 5.06 0.25 -1.95
N LEU A 33 5.60 1.46 -1.82
CA LEU A 33 7.05 1.68 -1.79
C LEU A 33 7.72 0.94 -0.63
N ILE A 34 7.17 1.04 0.57
CA ILE A 34 7.68 0.31 1.74
C ILE A 34 7.67 -1.20 1.48
N SER A 35 6.59 -1.73 0.92
CA SER A 35 6.45 -3.16 0.60
C SER A 35 7.47 -3.60 -0.46
N MET A 36 7.76 -2.75 -1.46
CA MET A 36 8.81 -2.99 -2.45
C MET A 36 10.19 -3.02 -1.79
N THR A 37 10.51 -2.07 -0.90
CA THR A 37 11.77 -2.05 -0.16
C THR A 37 11.93 -3.29 0.71
N VAL A 38 10.90 -3.68 1.46
CA VAL A 38 10.93 -4.89 2.29
C VAL A 38 11.10 -6.14 1.41
N SER A 39 10.41 -6.21 0.27
CA SER A 39 10.56 -7.32 -0.69
C SER A 39 11.97 -7.39 -1.26
N PHE A 40 12.59 -6.24 -1.52
CA PHE A 40 13.98 -6.16 -1.96
C PHE A 40 14.93 -6.68 -0.88
N LEU A 41 14.77 -6.25 0.38
CA LEU A 41 15.55 -6.77 1.51
C LEU A 41 15.38 -8.28 1.66
N ALA A 42 14.15 -8.79 1.59
CA ALA A 42 13.89 -10.22 1.69
C ALA A 42 14.57 -11.02 0.56
N MET A 43 14.60 -10.46 -0.65
CA MET A 43 15.24 -11.08 -1.81
C MET A 43 16.77 -11.15 -1.70
N LEU A 44 17.42 -10.22 -0.98
CA LEU A 44 18.87 -10.33 -0.68
C LEU A 44 19.21 -11.61 0.10
N PHE A 45 18.29 -12.09 0.93
CA PHE A 45 18.45 -13.31 1.72
C PHE A 45 17.87 -14.56 1.06
N SER A 46 17.18 -14.43 -0.09
CA SER A 46 16.68 -15.59 -0.84
C SER A 46 17.78 -16.22 -1.71
N SER A 47 17.80 -17.56 -1.77
CA SER A 47 18.58 -18.28 -2.77
C SER A 47 17.97 -18.02 -4.15
N GLY A 48 18.74 -17.39 -5.05
CA GLY A 48 18.29 -17.16 -6.43
C GLY A 48 18.27 -18.46 -7.22
N ASP A 49 17.23 -18.67 -8.02
CA ASP A 49 17.20 -19.74 -9.02
C ASP A 49 18.06 -19.30 -10.22
N ASN A 50 19.06 -20.09 -10.58
CA ASN A 50 19.91 -19.86 -11.76
C ASN A 50 20.57 -18.46 -11.84
N GLY A 51 20.91 -17.86 -10.70
CA GLY A 51 21.55 -16.53 -10.65
C GLY A 51 20.58 -15.35 -10.81
N ILE A 52 19.29 -15.60 -11.00
CA ILE A 52 18.24 -14.59 -11.09
C ILE A 52 17.46 -14.53 -9.78
N ARG A 53 17.27 -13.32 -9.26
CA ARG A 53 16.47 -13.05 -8.07
C ARG A 53 15.31 -12.13 -8.40
N TYR A 54 14.10 -12.60 -8.13
CA TYR A 54 12.88 -11.83 -8.37
C TYR A 54 12.46 -11.05 -7.12
N CYS A 55 12.03 -9.81 -7.31
CA CYS A 55 11.52 -8.93 -6.28
C CYS A 55 10.07 -8.53 -6.59
N PHE A 56 9.30 -8.32 -5.51
CA PHE A 56 7.96 -7.74 -5.50
C PHE A 56 7.04 -8.32 -6.60
N PHE A 57 6.41 -9.46 -6.33
CA PHE A 57 5.53 -10.17 -7.27
C PHE A 57 6.17 -10.52 -8.62
N LYS A 58 7.49 -10.77 -8.65
CA LYS A 58 8.26 -11.07 -9.87
C LYS A 58 8.16 -9.98 -10.95
N THR A 59 7.93 -8.75 -10.54
CA THR A 59 7.84 -7.59 -11.44
C THR A 59 9.22 -6.99 -11.72
N ILE A 60 10.09 -7.09 -10.72
CA ILE A 60 11.48 -6.68 -10.77
C ILE A 60 12.35 -7.93 -10.69
N TYR A 61 13.44 -7.96 -11.43
CA TYR A 61 14.46 -9.01 -11.29
C TYR A 61 15.85 -8.41 -11.22
N PHE A 62 16.74 -9.20 -10.62
CA PHE A 62 18.13 -8.90 -10.43
C PHE A 62 18.94 -10.12 -10.86
N GLU A 63 19.77 -9.98 -11.87
CA GLU A 63 20.56 -11.06 -12.47
C GLU A 63 22.04 -10.85 -12.18
N ALA A 64 22.71 -11.86 -11.62
CA ALA A 64 24.15 -11.83 -11.42
C ALA A 64 24.87 -12.22 -12.72
N ILE A 65 25.59 -11.29 -13.33
CA ILE A 65 26.37 -11.51 -14.55
C ILE A 65 27.84 -11.60 -14.16
N THR A 66 28.48 -12.72 -14.46
CA THR A 66 29.94 -12.87 -14.31
C THR A 66 30.62 -12.29 -15.53
N ASN A 67 31.42 -11.25 -15.35
CA ASN A 67 32.20 -10.62 -16.41
C ASN A 67 33.47 -11.43 -16.68
N ALA A 68 34.06 -11.25 -17.87
CA ALA A 68 35.25 -12.00 -18.31
C ALA A 68 36.45 -11.85 -17.38
N ASP A 69 36.50 -10.75 -16.62
CA ASP A 69 37.58 -10.44 -15.66
C ASP A 69 37.38 -11.13 -14.28
N GLY A 70 36.32 -11.93 -14.11
CA GLY A 70 35.98 -12.59 -12.85
C GLY A 70 35.10 -11.76 -11.91
N ASP A 71 34.88 -10.48 -12.22
CA ASP A 71 33.99 -9.60 -11.48
C ASP A 71 32.52 -9.97 -11.69
N THR A 72 31.74 -9.98 -10.62
CA THR A 72 30.29 -10.22 -10.69
C THR A 72 29.53 -8.90 -10.62
N SER A 73 28.83 -8.55 -11.70
CA SER A 73 27.93 -7.40 -11.75
C SER A 73 26.48 -7.86 -11.56
N LEU A 74 25.61 -6.91 -11.21
CA LEU A 74 24.23 -7.20 -10.87
C LEU A 74 23.32 -6.34 -11.76
N ALA A 75 22.68 -6.98 -12.74
CA ALA A 75 21.82 -6.34 -13.71
C ALA A 75 20.40 -6.21 -13.13
N PHE A 76 19.91 -4.98 -13.06
CA PHE A 76 18.53 -4.67 -12.68
C PHE A 76 17.65 -4.65 -13.93
N GLY A 77 16.52 -5.36 -13.87
CA GLY A 77 15.54 -5.38 -14.95
C GLY A 77 14.10 -5.45 -14.47
N PHE A 78 13.19 -5.14 -15.39
CA PHE A 78 11.75 -5.20 -15.17
C PHE A 78 11.18 -6.30 -16.06
N THR A 79 10.34 -7.18 -15.50
CA THR A 79 9.76 -8.30 -16.27
C THR A 79 8.64 -7.86 -17.21
N GLY A 80 8.25 -6.58 -17.17
CA GLY A 80 7.13 -6.02 -17.94
C GLY A 80 5.76 -6.29 -17.30
N SER A 81 5.69 -7.17 -16.30
CA SER A 81 4.45 -7.49 -15.59
C SER A 81 4.12 -6.41 -14.57
N THR A 82 3.41 -5.35 -14.97
CA THR A 82 2.93 -4.29 -14.07
C THR A 82 1.63 -4.66 -13.35
N PHE A 83 0.91 -5.66 -13.86
CA PHE A 83 -0.40 -6.07 -13.35
C PHE A 83 -0.39 -6.40 -11.84
N PRO A 84 0.59 -7.17 -11.29
CA PRO A 84 0.59 -7.48 -9.87
C PRO A 84 0.72 -6.25 -8.96
N ILE A 85 1.50 -5.26 -9.38
CA ILE A 85 1.67 -3.99 -8.64
C ILE A 85 0.36 -3.23 -8.61
N LEU A 86 -0.28 -3.07 -9.77
CA LEU A 86 -1.56 -2.36 -9.89
C LEU A 86 -2.67 -3.08 -9.14
N PHE A 87 -2.69 -4.41 -9.18
CA PHE A 87 -3.65 -5.22 -8.44
C PHE A 87 -3.47 -5.07 -6.92
N PHE A 88 -2.24 -5.16 -6.43
CA PHE A 88 -1.91 -4.95 -5.02
C PHE A 88 -2.30 -3.55 -4.55
N ALA A 89 -1.90 -2.51 -5.29
CA ALA A 89 -2.24 -1.12 -4.97
C ALA A 89 -3.76 -0.89 -5.02
N GLY A 90 -4.46 -1.48 -5.99
CA GLY A 90 -5.91 -1.40 -6.12
C GLY A 90 -6.65 -2.01 -4.94
N ILE A 91 -6.23 -3.19 -4.48
CA ILE A 91 -6.81 -3.83 -3.27
C ILE A 91 -6.57 -2.97 -2.03
N LEU A 92 -5.34 -2.48 -1.82
CA LEU A 92 -5.03 -1.61 -0.69
C LEU A 92 -5.86 -0.33 -0.71
N PHE A 93 -6.01 0.27 -1.89
CA PHE A 93 -6.84 1.45 -2.07
C PHE A 93 -8.30 1.19 -1.71
N MET A 94 -8.89 0.11 -2.25
CA MET A 94 -10.26 -0.28 -1.92
C MET A 94 -10.42 -0.55 -0.42
N PHE A 95 -9.45 -1.20 0.22
CA PHE A 95 -9.48 -1.48 1.65
C PHE A 95 -9.45 -0.20 2.49
N ILE A 96 -8.51 0.71 2.23
CA ILE A 96 -8.34 1.97 2.99
C ILE A 96 -9.55 2.89 2.77
N PHE A 97 -9.90 3.14 1.51
CA PHE A 97 -11.00 4.04 1.16
C PHE A 97 -12.36 3.45 1.56
N GLY A 98 -12.54 2.13 1.39
CA GLY A 98 -13.73 1.41 1.83
C GLY A 98 -13.90 1.50 3.35
N THR A 99 -12.83 1.28 4.11
CA THR A 99 -12.86 1.41 5.57
C THR A 99 -13.26 2.82 6.00
N TYR A 100 -12.70 3.85 5.35
CA TYR A 100 -13.12 5.24 5.58
C TYR A 100 -14.62 5.45 5.30
N PHE A 101 -15.13 4.94 4.17
CA PHE A 101 -16.53 5.07 3.80
C PHE A 101 -17.46 4.41 4.82
N PHE A 102 -17.17 3.18 5.24
CA PHE A 102 -17.93 2.47 6.24
C PHE A 102 -17.88 3.18 7.60
N ALA A 103 -16.71 3.61 8.05
CA ALA A 103 -16.54 4.36 9.29
C ALA A 103 -17.37 5.65 9.29
N LYS A 104 -17.35 6.41 8.19
CA LYS A 104 -18.15 7.64 8.05
C LYS A 104 -19.65 7.35 8.11
N LYS A 105 -20.12 6.27 7.46
CA LYS A 105 -21.53 5.85 7.52
C LYS A 105 -21.95 5.47 8.94
N LEU A 106 -21.10 4.72 9.65
CA LEU A 106 -21.34 4.32 11.04
C LEU A 106 -21.45 5.53 11.98
N LEU A 107 -20.55 6.51 11.83
CA LEU A 107 -20.55 7.73 12.64
C LEU A 107 -21.82 8.56 12.43
N LYS A 108 -22.27 8.72 11.18
CA LYS A 108 -23.54 9.39 10.87
C LYS A 108 -24.75 8.67 11.48
N TYR A 109 -24.78 7.34 11.39
CA TYR A 109 -25.85 6.54 11.97
C TYR A 109 -25.92 6.67 13.49
N ARG A 110 -24.75 6.66 14.17
CA ARG A 110 -24.68 6.87 15.62
C ARG A 110 -25.28 8.21 16.05
N GLN A 111 -25.03 9.29 15.30
CA GLN A 111 -25.60 10.60 15.64
C GLN A 111 -27.11 10.64 15.47
N HIS A 112 -27.64 10.07 14.39
CA HIS A 112 -29.09 9.97 14.20
C HIS A 112 -29.76 9.29 15.39
N LEU A 113 -29.17 8.21 15.93
CA LEU A 113 -29.70 7.54 17.11
C LEU A 113 -29.62 8.39 18.39
N ILE A 114 -28.63 9.28 18.50
CA ILE A 114 -28.51 10.20 19.64
C ILE A 114 -29.54 11.33 19.53
N GLU A 115 -29.80 11.83 18.32
CA GLU A 115 -30.78 12.91 18.08
C GLU A 115 -32.24 12.45 18.19
N THR A 116 -32.51 11.17 17.90
CA THR A 116 -33.87 10.59 17.98
C THR A 116 -34.25 10.14 19.40
N ARG A 117 -33.35 10.26 20.38
CA ARG A 117 -33.54 9.82 21.76
C ARG A 117 -33.87 11.00 22.69
#